data_AF-A0A1E4H1R6-F1
#
_entry.id   AF-A0A1E4H1R6-F1
#
_cell.length_a   1.000
_cell.length_b   1.000
_cell.length_c   1.000
_cell.angle_alpha   90.00
_cell.angle_beta   90.00
_cell.angle_gamma   90.00
#
_symmetry.space_group_name_H-M   'P 1'
#
loop_
_entity.id
_entity.type
_entity.pdbx_description
1 polymer ?
#
loop_
_entity_poly.entity_id
_entity_poly.type
_entity_poly.pdbx_seq_one_letter_code
_entity_poly.pdbx_strand_id
1 'polypeptide(L)' 'MPLIQISLRAGRSAKQLEDVAARVTQAASEALDAAPASIRVIVTEVPPQNWFLGGVPLAPPERQARNRDPL' A
#
# COMPACT_ATOMS: atom_id res chain seq x y z
N MET A 1 -15.48 12.12 -9.27
CA MET A 1 -15.43 10.93 -8.38
C MET A 1 -14.06 10.25 -8.54
N PRO A 2 -13.00 10.78 -7.89
CA PRO A 2 -11.63 10.27 -8.03
C PRO A 2 -11.43 8.90 -7.34
N LEU A 3 -10.64 8.04 -7.99
CA LEU A 3 -10.05 6.85 -7.40
C LEU A 3 -8.53 7.01 -7.41
N ILE A 4 -7.90 6.86 -6.25
CA ILE A 4 -6.45 6.99 -6.08
C ILE A 4 -5.92 5.67 -5.52
N GLN A 5 -4.95 5.08 -6.21
CA GLN A 5 -4.30 3.84 -5.79
C GLN A 5 -2.86 4.15 -5.38
N ILE A 6 -2.49 3.72 -4.17
CA ILE A 6 -1.16 3.89 -3.61
C ILE A 6 -0.59 2.50 -3.38
N SER A 7 0.48 2.16 -4.10
CA SER A 7 1.27 0.97 -3.81
C SER A 7 2.52 1.38 -3.05
N LEU A 8 2.79 0.74 -1.92
CA LEU A 8 3.97 1.03 -1.10
C LEU A 8 4.55 -0.26 -0.51
N ARG A 9 5.84 -0.24 -0.18
CA ARG A 9 6.47 -1.36 0.51
C ARG A 9 5.85 -1.53 1.90
N ALA A 10 5.50 -2.77 2.24
CA ALA A 10 4.92 -3.13 3.53
C ALA A 10 5.82 -2.73 4.71
N GLY A 11 5.18 -2.48 5.85
CA GLY A 11 5.86 -2.17 7.12
C GLY A 11 5.58 -0.76 7.64
N ARG A 12 4.49 -0.13 7.20
CA ARG A 12 3.99 1.11 7.83
C ARG A 12 3.07 0.76 8.99
N SER A 13 2.99 1.63 9.98
CA SER A 13 1.99 1.45 11.03
C SER A 13 0.59 1.76 10.50
N ALA A 14 -0.44 1.17 11.12
CA ALA A 14 -1.83 1.47 10.78
C ALA A 14 -2.12 2.98 10.77
N LYS A 15 -1.60 3.71 11.78
CA LYS A 15 -1.71 5.17 11.85
C LYS A 15 -1.09 5.88 10.64
N GLN A 16 0.05 5.42 10.14
CA GLN A 16 0.66 6.02 8.95
C GLN A 16 -0.19 5.80 7.70
N LEU A 17 -0.82 4.63 7.57
CA LEU A 17 -1.71 4.34 6.44
C LEU A 17 -2.98 5.21 6.48
N GLU A 18 -3.57 5.37 7.67
CA GLU A 18 -4.70 6.28 7.91
C GLU A 18 -4.33 7.73 7.59
N ASP A 19 -3.18 8.20 8.08
CA ASP A 19 -2.71 9.57 7.86
C ASP A 19 -2.47 9.84 6.35
N VAL A 20 -1.93 8.86 5.61
CA VAL A 20 -1.76 8.95 4.15
C VAL A 20 -3.10 9.04 3.44
N ALA A 21 -4.05 8.16 3.77
CA ALA A 21 -5.37 8.16 3.15
C ALA A 21 -6.11 9.49 3.38
N ALA A 22 -6.06 10.03 4.60
CA ALA A 22 -6.67 11.30 4.96
C ALA A 22 -6.05 12.48 4.17
N ARG A 23 -4.71 12.58 4.16
CA ARG A 23 -4.01 13.68 3.49
C ARG A 23 -4.16 13.64 1.97
N VAL A 24 -4.15 12.44 1.37
CA VAL A 24 -4.37 12.28 -0.08
C VAL A 24 -5.80 12.63 -0.46
N THR A 25 -6.78 12.24 0.36
CA THR A 25 -8.19 12.62 0.16
C THR A 25 -8.36 14.14 0.21
N GLN A 26 -7.76 14.80 1.21
CA GLN A 26 -7.79 16.25 1.34
C GLN A 26 -7.16 16.93 0.12
N ALA A 27 -5.95 16.54 -0.27
CA ALA A 27 -5.26 17.12 -1.42
C ALA A 27 -6.06 16.97 -2.72
N ALA A 28 -6.68 15.79 -2.93
CA ALA A 28 -7.52 15.55 -4.09
C ALA A 28 -8.82 16.36 -4.06
N SER A 29 -9.42 16.55 -2.87
CA SER A 29 -10.61 17.39 -2.70
C SER A 29 -10.32 18.84 -3.07
N GLU A 30 -9.22 19.40 -2.54
CA GLU A 30 -8.80 20.78 -2.76
C GLU A 30 -8.40 21.03 -4.22
N ALA A 31 -7.61 20.14 -4.82
CA ALA A 31 -7.07 20.34 -6.16
C ALA A 31 -8.10 20.10 -7.28
N LEU A 32 -9.10 19.25 -7.05
CA LEU A 32 -10.05 18.82 -8.07
C LEU A 32 -11.48 19.31 -7.82
N ASP A 33 -11.69 20.11 -6.77
CA ASP A 33 -13.01 20.57 -6.30
C ASP A 33 -14.00 19.39 -6.13
N ALA A 34 -13.49 18.27 -5.61
CA ALA A 34 -14.25 17.04 -5.44
C ALA A 34 -14.72 16.90 -3.98
N ALA A 35 -16.00 16.58 -3.78
CA ALA A 35 -16.52 16.29 -2.45
C ALA A 35 -15.77 15.11 -1.80
N PRO A 36 -15.26 15.23 -0.55
CA PRO A 36 -14.49 14.17 0.11
C PRO A 36 -15.17 12.80 0.13
N ALA A 37 -16.49 12.77 0.35
CA ALA A 37 -17.29 11.54 0.35
C ALA A 37 -17.30 10.79 -1.01
N SER A 38 -16.91 11.45 -2.10
CA SER A 38 -16.84 10.85 -3.44
C SER A 38 -15.44 10.32 -3.79
N ILE A 39 -14.43 10.63 -2.98
CA ILE A 39 -13.03 10.28 -3.21
C ILE A 39 -12.75 8.92 -2.57
N ARG A 40 -12.05 8.03 -3.28
CA ARG A 40 -11.65 6.72 -2.78
C ARG A 40 -10.13 6.59 -2.85
N VAL A 41 -9.52 6.19 -1.75
CA VAL A 41 -8.09 5.86 -1.67
C VAL A 41 -7.95 4.39 -1.34
N ILE A 42 -7.21 3.65 -2.16
CA ILE A 42 -6.85 2.26 -1.93
C ILE A 42 -5.35 2.20 -1.69
N VAL A 43 -4.96 1.67 -0.54
CA VAL A 43 -3.54 1.46 -0.21
C VAL A 43 -3.23 -0.03 -0.30
N THR A 44 -2.23 -0.38 -1.11
CA THR A 44 -1.72 -1.74 -1.26
C THR A 44 -0.31 -1.80 -0.70
N GLU A 45 -0.15 -2.54 0.40
CA GLU A 45 1.16 -2.87 0.94
C GLU A 45 1.73 -4.08 0.21
N VAL A 46 2.91 -3.91 -0.38
CA VAL A 46 3.61 -4.94 -1.15
C VAL A 46 4.81 -5.42 -0.32
N PRO A 47 4.93 -6.72 -0.02
CA PRO A 47 6.09 -7.25 0.66
C PRO A 47 7.39 -6.91 -0.10
N PRO A 48 8.51 -6.63 0.59
CA PRO A 48 9.75 -6.20 -0.06
C PRO A 48 10.31 -7.24 -1.05
N GLN A 49 10.08 -8.54 -0.83
CA GLN A 49 10.43 -9.61 -1.76
C GLN A 49 9.67 -9.56 -3.09
N ASN A 50 8.54 -8.86 -3.13
CA ASN A 50 7.70 -8.67 -4.31
C ASN A 50 7.87 -7.28 -4.92
N TRP A 51 8.76 -6.44 -4.38
CA TRP A 51 9.06 -5.11 -4.90
C TRP A 51 10.40 -5.14 -5.62
N PHE A 52 10.40 -4.95 -6.95
CA PHE A 52 11.61 -5.08 -7.77
C PHE A 52 12.10 -3.72 -8.27
N LEU A 53 13.42 -3.49 -8.17
CA LEU A 53 14.11 -2.38 -8.82
C LEU A 53 15.09 -2.97 -9.84
N GLY A 54 14.89 -2.68 -11.14
CA GLY A 54 15.75 -3.22 -12.20
C GLY A 54 15.81 -4.75 -12.24
N GLY A 55 14.73 -5.44 -11.86
CA GLY A 55 14.67 -6.91 -11.80
C GLY A 55 15.21 -7.53 -10.51
N VAL A 56 15.67 -6.73 -9.54
CA VAL A 56 16.19 -7.21 -8.24
C VAL A 56 15.19 -6.88 -7.14
N PRO A 57 14.75 -7.87 -6.32
CA PRO A 57 13.81 -7.60 -5.24
C PRO A 57 14.47 -6.82 -4.09
N LEU A 58 13.69 -6.02 -3.37
CA LEU A 58 14.18 -5.24 -2.23
C LEU A 58 14.54 -6.11 -1.02
N ALA A 59 14.06 -7.34 -0.96
CA ALA A 59 14.47 -8.35 0.02
C ALA A 59 14.52 -9.74 -0.62
N PRO A 60 15.32 -10.68 -0.06
CA PRO A 60 15.26 -12.08 -0.47
C PRO A 60 13.84 -12.65 -0.33
N PRO A 61 13.46 -13.67 -1.12
CA PRO A 61 12.21 -14.40 -0.91
C PRO A 61 12.10 -14.89 0.54
N GLU A 62 10.93 -14.73 1.14
CA GLU A 62 10.65 -15.35 2.43
C GLU A 62 10.89 -16.85 2.30
N ARG A 63 11.81 -17.38 3.12
CA ARG A 63 11.98 -18.82 3.24
C ARG A 63 10.70 -19.35 3.87
N GLN A 64 9.84 -19.96 3.05
CA GLN A 64 8.70 -20.72 3.57
C GLN A 64 9.28 -21.72 4.57
N ALA A 65 8.90 -21.58 5.84
CA ALA A 65 9.16 -22.61 6.82
C ALA A 65 8.54 -23.88 6.22
N ARG A 66 9.36 -24.88 5.92
CA ARG A 66 8.88 -26.19 5.47
C ARG A 66 7.84 -26.64 6.49
N ASN A 67 6.56 -26.52 6.15
CA ASN A 67 5.50 -27.20 6.85
C ASN A 67 5.80 -28.69 6.68
N ARG A 68 6.46 -29.28 7.69
CA ARG A 68 6.38 -30.72 7.87
C ARG A 68 4.97 -30.92 8.43
N ASP A 69 4.05 -31.29 7.57
CA ASP A 69 2.79 -31.89 8.03
C ASP A 69 3.15 -33.05 8.97
N PRO A 70 2.72 -33.04 10.24
CA PRO A 70 2.63 -34.28 10.99
C PRO A 70 1.38 -34.99 10.47
N LEU A 71 1.59 -36.11 9.77
CA LEU A 71 0.57 -37.15 9.60
C LEU A 71 0.07 -37.61 10.96
#